data_AF-A0A8J6I987-F1
#
_entry.id   AF-A0A8J6I987-F1
#
_cell.length_a   1.000
_cell.length_b   1.000
_cell.length_c   1.000
_cell.angle_alpha   90.00
_cell.angle_beta   90.00
_cell.angle_gamma   90.00
#
_symmetry.space_group_name_H-M   'P 1'
#
loop_
_entity.id
_entity.type
_entity.pdbx_description
1 polymer ?
#
loop_
_entity_poly.entity_id
_entity_poly.type
_entity_poly.pdbx_seq_one_letter_code
_entity_poly.pdbx_strand_id
1 'polypeptide(L)'
;MGGDLLEAFAALEAAFSDVAKRVQDDAWQLAETDVVDLTRRLHTMTCQAQGVQLRLVREVDSRSIPASLGATSLRAWISGAMRLSPREAKAMDKLARSLHEKCTDTGAALGNGGVNYEQAAAISRIIEGLPSKATYEATRWAEGFLLEHARVLNAEDLAKLSKRIDSAIDPDGTLDREKVANERRSANIRDKP
;
A
#
# COMPACT_ATOMS: atom_id res chain seq x y z
N MET A 1 11.87 -5.92 -26.27
CA MET A 1 11.53 -5.71 -24.85
C MET A 1 10.12 -5.15 -24.66
N GLY A 2 9.72 -4.06 -25.34
CA GLY A 2 8.34 -3.55 -25.25
C GLY A 2 7.25 -4.50 -25.80
N GLY A 3 7.54 -5.23 -26.89
CA GLY A 3 6.60 -6.22 -27.46
C GLY A 3 6.33 -7.40 -26.52
N ASP A 4 7.38 -7.89 -25.85
CA ASP A 4 7.31 -9.03 -24.92
C ASP A 4 6.38 -8.76 -23.71
N LEU A 5 6.44 -7.55 -23.14
CA LEU A 5 5.53 -7.16 -22.05
C LEU A 5 4.08 -7.00 -22.53
N LEU A 6 3.84 -6.48 -23.74
CA LEU A 6 2.48 -6.36 -24.27
C LEU A 6 1.87 -7.73 -24.58
N GLU A 7 2.66 -8.66 -25.11
CA GLU A 7 2.25 -10.06 -25.31
C GLU A 7 1.92 -10.74 -23.97
N ALA A 8 2.73 -10.51 -22.93
CA ALA A 8 2.46 -11.02 -21.58
C ALA A 8 1.15 -10.47 -20.99
N PHE A 9 0.86 -9.17 -21.18
CA PHE A 9 -0.42 -8.58 -20.75
C PHE A 9 -1.61 -9.17 -21.52
N ALA A 10 -1.49 -9.35 -22.84
CA ALA A 10 -2.53 -9.97 -23.65
C ALA A 10 -2.82 -11.42 -23.21
N ALA A 11 -1.78 -12.19 -22.89
CA ALA A 11 -1.94 -13.54 -22.37
C ALA A 11 -2.65 -13.56 -21.00
N LEU A 12 -2.34 -12.60 -20.13
CA LEU A 12 -3.00 -12.43 -18.83
C LEU A 12 -4.49 -12.07 -18.99
N GLU A 13 -4.81 -11.14 -19.89
CA GLU A 13 -6.19 -10.74 -20.22
C GLU A 13 -7.01 -11.93 -20.73
N ALA A 14 -6.45 -12.73 -21.63
CA ALA A 14 -7.09 -13.94 -22.15
C ALA A 14 -7.33 -14.98 -21.04
N ALA A 15 -6.34 -15.20 -20.17
CA ALA A 15 -6.48 -16.11 -19.04
C ALA A 15 -7.55 -15.66 -18.04
N PHE A 16 -7.63 -14.36 -17.72
CA PHE A 16 -8.70 -13.83 -16.88
C PHE A 16 -10.08 -14.00 -17.50
N SER A 17 -10.20 -13.80 -18.82
CA SER A 17 -11.46 -14.01 -19.52
C SER A 17 -11.93 -15.48 -19.47
N ASP A 18 -11.02 -16.43 -19.66
CA ASP A 18 -11.32 -17.87 -19.55
C ASP A 18 -11.72 -18.24 -18.12
N VAL A 19 -10.97 -17.80 -17.11
CA VAL A 19 -11.29 -18.05 -15.70
C VAL A 19 -12.65 -17.47 -15.32
N ALA A 20 -12.93 -16.22 -15.70
CA ALA A 20 -14.21 -15.57 -15.41
C ALA A 20 -15.39 -16.36 -15.98
N LYS A 21 -15.26 -16.86 -17.22
CA LYS A 21 -16.27 -17.69 -17.86
C LYS A 21 -16.52 -19.00 -17.09
N ARG A 22 -15.46 -19.72 -16.71
CA ARG A 22 -15.59 -20.98 -15.95
C ARG A 22 -16.19 -20.78 -14.57
N VAL A 23 -15.81 -19.71 -13.87
CA VAL A 23 -16.43 -19.38 -12.58
C VAL A 23 -17.92 -19.10 -12.75
N GLN A 24 -18.32 -18.39 -13.81
CA GLN A 24 -19.74 -18.14 -14.09
C GLN A 24 -20.52 -19.43 -14.42
N ASP A 25 -19.95 -20.32 -15.23
CA ASP A 25 -20.66 -21.50 -15.75
C ASP A 25 -20.66 -22.68 -14.75
N ASP A 26 -19.56 -22.86 -13.99
CA ASP A 26 -19.27 -24.10 -13.27
C ASP A 26 -19.00 -23.93 -11.76
N ALA A 27 -18.96 -22.71 -11.21
CA ALA A 27 -18.58 -22.52 -9.79
C ALA A 27 -19.47 -23.27 -8.79
N TRP A 28 -20.73 -23.53 -9.15
CA TRP A 28 -21.67 -24.30 -8.32
C TRP A 28 -21.28 -25.79 -8.18
N GLN A 29 -20.40 -26.31 -9.04
CA GLN A 29 -19.90 -27.68 -9.00
C GLN A 29 -18.64 -27.83 -8.15
N LEU A 30 -18.03 -26.72 -7.72
CA LEU A 30 -16.79 -26.74 -6.95
C LEU A 30 -17.02 -27.26 -5.53
N ALA A 31 -16.05 -28.02 -5.02
CA ALA A 31 -16.04 -28.35 -3.60
C ALA A 31 -15.81 -27.10 -2.75
N GLU A 32 -16.32 -27.08 -1.52
CA GLU A 32 -16.16 -25.93 -0.60
C GLU A 32 -14.68 -25.54 -0.41
N THR A 33 -13.78 -26.53 -0.33
CA THR A 33 -12.33 -26.31 -0.22
C THR A 33 -11.76 -25.61 -1.43
N ASP A 34 -12.25 -25.93 -2.63
CA ASP A 34 -11.79 -25.34 -3.89
C ASP A 34 -12.27 -23.89 -4.00
N VAL A 35 -13.51 -23.60 -3.59
CA VAL A 35 -14.03 -22.22 -3.55
C VAL A 35 -13.16 -21.34 -2.64
N VAL A 36 -12.79 -21.84 -1.46
CA VAL A 36 -11.93 -21.11 -0.52
C VAL A 36 -10.52 -20.92 -1.07
N ASP A 37 -9.90 -21.96 -1.64
CA ASP A 37 -8.55 -21.89 -2.21
C ASP A 37 -8.50 -20.91 -3.39
N LEU A 38 -9.43 -21.03 -4.35
CA LEU A 38 -9.50 -20.17 -5.51
C LEU A 38 -9.74 -18.70 -5.13
N THR A 39 -10.57 -18.44 -4.14
CA THR A 39 -10.78 -17.09 -3.60
C THR A 39 -9.49 -16.49 -3.07
N ARG A 40 -8.70 -17.25 -2.31
CA ARG A 40 -7.41 -16.80 -1.78
C ARG A 40 -6.39 -16.56 -2.89
N ARG A 41 -6.30 -17.47 -3.86
CA ARG A 41 -5.38 -17.35 -5.00
C ARG A 41 -5.72 -16.14 -5.88
N LEU A 42 -7.00 -15.90 -6.16
CA LEU A 42 -7.44 -14.72 -6.90
C LEU A 42 -7.11 -13.43 -6.13
N HIS A 43 -7.28 -13.43 -4.80
CA HIS A 43 -6.87 -12.30 -3.97
C HIS A 43 -5.36 -12.03 -4.06
N THR A 44 -4.51 -13.06 -3.98
CA THR A 44 -3.05 -12.93 -4.18
C THR A 44 -2.73 -12.34 -5.56
N MET A 45 -3.36 -12.84 -6.63
CA MET A 45 -3.18 -12.30 -7.99
C MET A 45 -3.62 -10.84 -8.10
N THR A 46 -4.68 -10.45 -7.39
CA THR A 46 -5.15 -9.06 -7.35
C THR A 46 -4.11 -8.16 -6.69
N CYS A 47 -3.50 -8.60 -5.59
CA CYS A 47 -2.42 -7.87 -4.91
C CYS A 47 -1.19 -7.71 -5.83
N GLN A 48 -0.81 -8.78 -6.53
CA GLN A 48 0.29 -8.75 -7.50
C GLN A 48 0.01 -7.77 -8.64
N ALA A 49 -1.20 -7.80 -9.21
CA ALA A 49 -1.62 -6.88 -10.26
C ALA A 49 -1.60 -5.42 -9.78
N GLN A 50 -2.02 -5.14 -8.54
CA GLN A 50 -1.91 -3.81 -7.93
C GLN A 50 -0.44 -3.38 -7.76
N GLY A 51 0.45 -4.29 -7.36
CA GLY A 51 1.88 -4.03 -7.29
C GLY A 51 2.49 -3.67 -8.65
N VAL A 52 2.09 -4.38 -9.72
CA VAL A 52 2.49 -4.06 -11.10
C VAL A 52 1.93 -2.70 -11.54
N GLN A 53 0.65 -2.43 -11.26
CA GLN A 53 0.01 -1.15 -11.58
C GLN A 53 0.73 0.03 -10.93
N LEU A 54 1.08 -0.06 -9.65
CA LEU A 54 1.81 1.02 -8.96
C LEU A 54 3.21 1.24 -9.55
N ARG A 55 3.90 0.18 -9.99
CA ARG A 55 5.17 0.31 -10.74
C ARG A 55 4.98 1.01 -12.08
N LEU A 56 3.94 0.67 -12.84
CA LEU A 56 3.64 1.34 -14.10
C LEU A 56 3.27 2.81 -13.89
N VAL A 57 2.52 3.13 -12.84
CA VAL A 57 2.24 4.53 -12.45
C VAL A 57 3.52 5.30 -12.15
N ARG A 58 4.52 4.67 -11.51
CA ARG A 58 5.85 5.28 -11.32
C ARG A 58 6.59 5.51 -12.62
N GLU A 59 6.49 4.58 -13.56
CA GLU A 59 7.13 4.75 -14.87
C GLU A 59 6.47 5.85 -15.70
N VAL A 60 5.16 6.02 -15.58
CA VAL A 60 4.41 7.14 -16.18
C VAL A 60 4.88 8.48 -15.61
N ASP A 61 5.05 8.56 -14.29
CA ASP A 61 5.53 9.76 -13.61
C ASP A 61 7.00 10.08 -13.96
N SER A 62 7.88 9.09 -13.89
CA SER A 62 9.33 9.26 -14.13
C SER A 62 9.65 9.75 -15.54
N ARG A 63 8.81 9.38 -16.51
CA ARG A 63 8.93 9.79 -17.92
C ARG A 63 8.14 11.05 -18.28
N SER A 64 7.46 11.68 -17.30
CA SER A 64 6.61 12.86 -17.53
C SER A 64 5.54 12.65 -18.61
N ILE A 65 5.06 11.40 -18.79
CA ILE A 65 4.03 11.04 -19.79
C ILE A 65 2.72 11.85 -19.63
N PRO A 66 2.24 12.16 -18.41
CA PRO A 66 1.02 12.95 -18.27
C PRO A 66 1.07 14.28 -19.04
N ALA A 67 2.23 14.97 -19.04
CA ALA A 67 2.39 16.25 -19.72
C ALA A 67 2.31 16.10 -21.25
N SER A 68 2.90 15.04 -21.82
CA SER A 68 2.83 14.79 -23.26
C SER A 68 1.42 14.41 -23.75
N LEU A 69 0.56 13.95 -22.84
CA LEU A 69 -0.85 13.63 -23.09
C LEU A 69 -1.80 14.76 -22.71
N GLY A 70 -1.29 15.96 -22.39
CA GLY A 70 -2.12 17.13 -22.06
C GLY A 70 -2.75 17.11 -20.66
N ALA A 71 -2.35 16.18 -19.80
CA ALA A 71 -2.81 16.18 -18.40
C ALA A 71 -1.99 17.17 -17.56
N THR A 72 -2.67 17.90 -16.68
CA THR A 72 -2.04 18.93 -15.83
C THR A 72 -1.21 18.36 -14.67
N SER A 73 -1.36 17.08 -14.36
CA SER A 73 -0.60 16.37 -13.34
C SER A 73 -0.76 14.85 -13.50
N LEU A 74 0.11 14.07 -12.86
CA LEU A 74 -0.06 12.62 -12.76
C LEU A 74 -1.43 12.24 -12.19
N ARG A 75 -1.91 12.95 -11.16
CA ARG A 75 -3.23 12.66 -10.55
C ARG A 75 -4.38 12.90 -11.50
N ALA A 76 -4.34 14.01 -12.25
CA ALA A 76 -5.33 14.29 -13.29
C ALA A 76 -5.32 13.20 -14.37
N TRP A 77 -4.13 12.74 -14.76
CA TRP A 77 -3.99 11.62 -15.69
C TRP A 77 -4.54 10.31 -15.12
N ILE A 78 -4.19 9.92 -13.88
CA ILE A 78 -4.72 8.72 -13.22
C ILE A 78 -6.25 8.77 -13.13
N SER A 79 -6.81 9.91 -12.68
CA SER A 79 -8.27 10.09 -12.61
C SER A 79 -8.94 9.93 -13.97
N GLY A 80 -8.37 10.52 -15.02
CA GLY A 80 -8.92 10.41 -16.37
C GLY A 80 -8.77 9.00 -16.96
N ALA A 81 -7.57 8.43 -16.89
CA ALA A 81 -7.23 7.15 -17.51
C ALA A 81 -7.91 5.96 -16.83
N MET A 82 -8.08 6.01 -15.50
CA MET A 82 -8.62 4.90 -14.71
C MET A 82 -10.02 5.20 -14.13
N ARG A 83 -10.61 6.36 -14.45
CA ARG A 83 -11.91 6.83 -13.92
C ARG A 83 -11.98 6.87 -12.39
N LEU A 84 -10.86 7.14 -11.75
CA LEU A 84 -10.76 7.21 -10.29
C LEU A 84 -11.12 8.60 -9.76
N SER A 85 -11.68 8.65 -8.55
CA SER A 85 -11.88 9.92 -7.86
C SER A 85 -10.54 10.64 -7.62
N PRO A 86 -10.51 11.99 -7.48
CA PRO A 86 -9.28 12.70 -7.16
C PRO A 86 -8.60 12.20 -5.87
N ARG A 87 -9.41 11.72 -4.91
CA ARG A 87 -8.93 11.12 -3.66
C ARG A 87 -8.16 9.83 -3.92
N GLU A 88 -8.72 8.92 -4.71
CA GLU A 88 -8.08 7.64 -5.06
C GLU A 88 -6.85 7.87 -5.93
N ALA A 89 -6.92 8.78 -6.91
CA ALA A 89 -5.76 9.13 -7.73
C ALA A 89 -4.60 9.69 -6.88
N LYS A 90 -4.90 10.55 -5.90
CA LYS A 90 -3.91 11.04 -4.93
C LYS A 90 -3.36 9.90 -4.06
N ALA A 91 -4.20 8.99 -3.59
CA ALA A 91 -3.78 7.85 -2.78
C ALA A 91 -2.85 6.92 -3.57
N MET A 92 -3.20 6.62 -4.82
CA MET A 92 -2.40 5.80 -5.73
C MET A 92 -1.05 6.46 -6.05
N ASP A 93 -1.03 7.74 -6.43
CA ASP A 93 0.19 8.53 -6.64
C ASP A 93 1.11 8.47 -5.40
N LYS A 94 0.55 8.76 -4.22
CA LYS A 94 1.30 8.78 -2.97
C LYS A 94 1.88 7.40 -2.64
N LEU A 95 1.06 6.35 -2.73
CA LEU A 95 1.50 5.00 -2.43
C LEU A 95 2.57 4.54 -3.42
N ALA A 96 2.35 4.74 -4.73
CA ALA A 96 3.31 4.41 -5.76
C ALA A 96 4.68 5.04 -5.45
N ARG A 97 4.69 6.34 -5.09
CA ARG A 97 5.94 7.07 -4.77
C ARG A 97 6.62 6.45 -3.55
N SER A 98 5.88 6.24 -2.47
CA SER A 98 6.42 5.70 -1.23
C SER A 98 7.02 4.31 -1.41
N LEU A 99 6.33 3.41 -2.13
CA LEU A 99 6.83 2.06 -2.42
C LEU A 99 8.08 2.04 -3.31
N HIS A 100 8.36 3.12 -4.03
CA HIS A 100 9.55 3.25 -4.86
C HIS A 100 10.73 3.87 -4.09
N GLU A 101 10.46 4.80 -3.18
CA GLU A 101 11.50 5.61 -2.53
C GLU A 101 11.85 5.17 -1.11
N LYS A 102 10.84 4.86 -0.29
CA LYS A 102 11.00 4.66 1.16
C LYS A 102 10.62 3.26 1.63
N CYS A 103 9.66 2.63 0.94
CA CYS A 103 9.08 1.34 1.32
C CYS A 103 9.29 0.30 0.20
N THR A 104 10.55 0.12 -0.22
CA THR A 104 10.86 -0.74 -1.38
C THR A 104 10.56 -2.21 -1.12
N ASP A 105 10.75 -2.68 0.11
CA ASP A 105 10.52 -4.08 0.47
C ASP A 105 9.02 -4.35 0.54
N THR A 106 8.23 -3.35 0.95
CA THR A 106 6.77 -3.36 0.89
C THR A 106 6.28 -3.41 -0.56
N GLY A 107 6.92 -2.65 -1.47
CA GLY A 107 6.62 -2.70 -2.89
C GLY A 107 6.94 -4.06 -3.54
N ALA A 108 7.98 -4.74 -3.07
CA ALA A 108 8.29 -6.11 -3.47
C ALA A 108 7.26 -7.10 -2.92
N ALA A 109 6.90 -6.98 -1.63
CA ALA A 109 5.91 -7.84 -0.98
C ALA A 109 4.53 -7.74 -1.64
N LEU A 110 4.06 -6.53 -1.97
CA LEU A 110 2.81 -6.35 -2.73
C LEU A 110 2.91 -6.98 -4.12
N GLY A 111 4.05 -6.79 -4.79
CA GLY A 111 4.35 -7.39 -6.09
C GLY A 111 4.28 -8.91 -6.14
N ASN A 112 4.60 -9.55 -5.02
CA ASN A 112 4.58 -11.00 -4.87
C ASN A 112 3.26 -11.50 -4.25
N GLY A 113 2.36 -10.59 -3.85
CA GLY A 113 1.10 -10.91 -3.17
C GLY A 113 1.27 -11.34 -1.71
N GLY A 114 2.40 -11.02 -1.09
CA GLY A 114 2.67 -11.27 0.33
C GLY A 114 2.02 -10.24 1.27
N VAL A 115 1.63 -9.08 0.74
CA VAL A 115 0.76 -8.09 1.41
C VAL A 115 -0.28 -7.59 0.42
N ASN A 116 -1.44 -7.16 0.92
CA ASN A 116 -2.45 -6.50 0.11
C ASN A 116 -2.24 -4.97 0.04
N TYR A 117 -3.02 -4.30 -0.81
CA TYR A 117 -2.93 -2.84 -1.01
C TYR A 117 -3.14 -2.04 0.28
N GLU A 118 -4.08 -2.48 1.13
CA GLU A 118 -4.41 -1.79 2.37
C GLU A 118 -3.26 -1.87 3.38
N GLN A 119 -2.65 -3.05 3.51
CA GLN A 119 -1.46 -3.27 4.33
C GLN A 119 -0.28 -2.44 3.80
N ALA A 120 -0.02 -2.47 2.48
CA ALA A 120 1.03 -1.64 1.87
C ALA A 120 0.81 -0.14 2.14
N ALA A 121 -0.44 0.33 2.05
CA ALA A 121 -0.79 1.71 2.37
C ALA A 121 -0.67 2.04 3.86
N ALA A 122 -0.95 1.09 4.76
CA ALA A 122 -0.74 1.26 6.19
C ALA A 122 0.75 1.35 6.53
N ILE A 123 1.57 0.42 6.01
CA ILE A 123 3.02 0.41 6.20
C ILE A 123 3.62 1.73 5.69
N SER A 124 3.28 2.13 4.46
CA SER A 124 3.72 3.40 3.89
C SER A 124 3.38 4.60 4.79
N ARG A 125 2.18 4.65 5.37
CA ARG A 125 1.78 5.75 6.27
C ARG A 125 2.59 5.76 7.56
N ILE A 126 2.91 4.60 8.11
CA ILE A 126 3.72 4.49 9.33
C ILE A 126 5.15 4.95 9.03
N ILE A 127 5.74 4.47 7.93
CA ILE A 127 7.10 4.83 7.51
C ILE A 127 7.23 6.33 7.21
N GLU A 128 6.25 6.92 6.54
CA GLU A 128 6.22 8.37 6.30
C GLU A 128 6.01 9.20 7.57
N GLY A 129 5.39 8.61 8.60
CA GLY A 129 5.10 9.25 9.88
C GLY A 129 6.22 9.12 10.91
N LEU A 130 7.32 8.44 10.59
CA LEU A 130 8.44 8.27 11.50
C LEU A 130 9.03 9.64 11.92
N PRO A 131 9.61 9.74 13.13
CA PRO A 131 10.28 10.95 13.58
C PRO A 131 11.32 11.43 12.57
N SER A 132 11.48 12.75 12.42
CA SER A 132 12.43 13.35 11.46
C SER A 132 13.89 12.94 11.68
N LYS A 133 14.23 12.50 12.89
CA LYS A 133 15.55 11.97 13.26
C LYS A 133 15.74 10.48 12.96
N ALA A 134 14.71 9.80 12.45
CA ALA A 134 14.81 8.40 12.08
C ALA A 134 15.90 8.24 11.01
N THR A 135 16.88 7.38 11.29
CA THR A 135 17.94 7.05 10.33
C THR A 135 17.39 6.16 9.21
N TYR A 136 18.18 6.00 8.15
CA TYR A 136 17.88 5.04 7.10
C TYR A 136 17.73 3.61 7.67
N GLU A 137 18.64 3.21 8.57
CA GLU A 137 18.59 1.89 9.21
C GLU A 137 17.35 1.71 10.09
N ALA A 138 16.97 2.74 10.87
CA ALA A 138 15.75 2.71 11.67
C ALA A 138 14.49 2.59 10.79
N THR A 139 14.49 3.27 9.63
CA THR A 139 13.41 3.17 8.65
C THR A 139 13.30 1.76 8.06
N ARG A 140 14.45 1.18 7.67
CA ARG A 140 14.51 -0.20 7.14
C ARG A 140 14.08 -1.23 8.17
N TRP A 141 14.53 -1.09 9.41
CA TRP A 141 14.10 -1.93 10.51
C TRP A 141 12.58 -1.85 10.73
N ALA A 142 12.01 -0.64 10.76
CA ALA A 142 10.58 -0.44 10.92
C ALA A 142 9.78 -1.09 9.78
N GLU A 143 10.24 -0.95 8.53
CA GLU A 143 9.61 -1.58 7.37
C GLU A 143 9.62 -3.11 7.49
N GLY A 144 10.79 -3.71 7.77
CA GLY A 144 10.91 -5.16 7.93
C GLY A 144 10.08 -5.70 9.11
N PHE A 145 10.06 -4.97 10.23
CA PHE A 145 9.24 -5.32 11.38
C PHE A 145 7.74 -5.36 11.03
N LEU A 146 7.25 -4.35 10.29
CA LEU A 146 5.86 -4.30 9.85
C LEU A 146 5.54 -5.42 8.86
N LEU A 147 6.44 -5.73 7.93
CA LEU A 147 6.26 -6.81 6.94
C LEU A 147 6.18 -8.19 7.58
N GLU A 148 6.97 -8.46 8.62
CA GLU A 148 6.86 -9.73 9.35
C GLU A 148 5.49 -9.85 10.03
N HIS A 149 4.99 -8.77 10.64
CA HIS A 149 3.68 -8.78 11.28
C HIS A 149 2.52 -8.80 10.27
N ALA A 150 2.71 -8.27 9.06
CA ALA A 150 1.70 -8.28 8.00
C ALA A 150 1.30 -9.68 7.53
N ARG A 151 2.11 -10.71 7.85
CA ARG A 151 1.79 -12.11 7.60
C ARG A 151 0.57 -12.61 8.38
N VAL A 152 0.26 -11.97 9.51
CA VAL A 152 -0.81 -12.40 10.43
C VAL A 152 -1.76 -11.26 10.84
N LEU A 153 -1.41 -10.00 10.56
CA LEU A 153 -2.21 -8.82 10.92
C LEU A 153 -2.81 -8.13 9.69
N ASN A 154 -4.04 -7.63 9.82
CA ASN A 154 -4.64 -6.72 8.83
C ASN A 154 -4.04 -5.30 8.91
N ALA A 155 -4.45 -4.41 8.02
CA ALA A 155 -3.95 -3.04 7.95
C ALA A 155 -4.27 -2.19 9.19
N GLU A 156 -5.42 -2.40 9.83
CA GLU A 156 -5.82 -1.70 11.05
C GLU A 156 -4.93 -2.11 12.23
N ASP A 157 -4.67 -3.42 12.37
CA ASP A 157 -3.82 -3.96 13.42
C ASP A 157 -2.35 -3.58 13.24
N LEU A 158 -1.87 -3.51 12.00
CA LEU A 158 -0.55 -2.93 11.70
C LEU A 158 -0.44 -1.47 12.14
N ALA A 159 -1.49 -0.66 11.95
CA ALA A 159 -1.49 0.74 12.37
C ALA A 159 -1.30 0.90 13.89
N LYS A 160 -1.75 -0.07 14.69
CA LYS A 160 -1.56 -0.08 16.15
C LYS A 160 -0.09 -0.27 16.56
N LEU A 161 0.76 -0.81 15.67
CA LEU A 161 2.20 -0.98 15.92
C LEU A 161 3.01 0.33 15.80
N SER A 162 2.43 1.38 15.21
CA SER A 162 3.09 2.69 15.00
C SER A 162 3.72 3.25 16.29
N LYS A 163 3.00 3.24 17.41
CA LYS A 163 3.50 3.75 18.70
C LYS A 163 4.73 2.98 19.19
N ARG A 164 4.76 1.67 19.01
CA ARG A 164 5.89 0.83 19.40
C ARG A 164 7.12 1.12 18.55
N ILE A 165 6.92 1.38 17.26
CA ILE A 165 7.99 1.78 16.34
C ILE A 165 8.52 3.17 16.73
N ASP A 166 7.63 4.14 16.97
CA ASP A 166 7.97 5.48 17.43
C ASP A 166 8.82 5.41 18.71
N SER A 167 8.39 4.67 19.74
CA SER A 167 9.13 4.56 21.00
C SER A 167 10.47 3.83 20.87
N ALA A 168 10.61 2.91 19.91
CA ALA A 168 11.87 2.23 19.65
C ALA A 168 12.89 3.13 18.94
N ILE A 169 12.43 4.02 18.06
CA ILE A 169 13.27 4.94 17.28
C ILE A 169 13.56 6.24 18.05
N ASP A 170 12.57 6.69 18.83
CA ASP A 170 12.58 7.92 19.59
C ASP A 170 11.95 7.72 20.98
N PRO A 171 12.69 7.10 21.92
CA PRO A 171 12.20 6.92 23.28
C PRO A 171 11.96 8.27 23.99
N ASP A 172 12.87 9.24 23.80
CA ASP A 172 12.80 10.55 24.47
C ASP A 172 11.64 11.43 23.96
N GLY A 173 11.36 11.40 22.66
CA GLY A 173 10.27 12.16 22.04
C GLY A 173 8.88 11.64 22.41
N THR A 174 8.77 10.36 22.81
CA THR A 174 7.53 9.82 23.41
C THR A 174 7.29 10.47 24.78
N LEU A 175 8.33 10.58 25.61
CA LEU A 175 8.25 11.21 26.94
C LEU A 175 7.83 12.69 26.84
N ASP A 176 8.32 13.41 25.84
CA ASP A 176 7.96 14.83 25.65
C ASP A 176 6.50 15.00 25.19
N ARG A 177 5.98 14.13 24.32
CA ARG A 177 4.56 14.15 23.94
C ARG A 177 3.64 13.85 25.13
N GLU A 178 4.02 12.90 25.98
CA GLU A 178 3.25 12.56 27.19
C GLU A 178 3.27 13.70 28.22
N LYS A 179 4.41 14.35 28.43
CA LYS A 179 4.51 15.55 29.27
C LYS A 179 3.57 16.65 28.78
N VAL A 180 3.62 16.99 27.49
CA VAL A 180 2.73 18.00 26.88
C VAL A 180 1.25 17.61 27.01
N ALA A 181 0.92 16.33 26.81
CA ALA A 181 -0.46 15.85 26.97
C ALA A 181 -0.93 15.92 28.44
N ASN A 182 -0.04 15.63 29.40
CA ASN A 182 -0.34 15.72 30.83
C ASN A 182 -0.50 17.16 31.29
N GLU A 183 0.34 18.08 30.82
CA GLU A 183 0.24 19.53 31.06
C GLU A 183 -1.09 20.11 30.54
N ARG A 184 -1.55 19.68 29.35
CA ARG A 184 -2.87 20.09 28.84
C ARG A 184 -4.04 19.58 29.69
N ARG A 185 -3.93 18.36 30.25
CA ARG A 185 -4.96 17.80 31.13
C ARG A 185 -4.96 18.49 32.49
N SER A 186 -3.80 18.76 33.06
CA SER A 186 -3.68 19.48 34.33
C SER A 186 -4.12 20.94 34.22
N ALA A 187 -3.88 21.60 33.08
CA ALA A 187 -4.42 22.91 32.78
C ALA A 187 -5.97 22.90 32.71
N ASN A 188 -6.58 21.93 32.03
CA ASN A 188 -8.05 21.82 31.94
C ASN A 188 -8.76 21.45 33.26
N ILE A 189 -8.06 20.83 34.22
CA ILE A 189 -8.63 20.51 35.55
C ILE A 189 -8.61 21.75 36.46
N ARG A 190 -7.65 22.66 36.27
CA ARG A 190 -7.46 23.85 37.10
C ARG A 190 -8.42 25.00 36.77
N ASP A 191 -9.12 24.92 35.64
CA ASP A 191 -10.07 25.92 35.11
C ASP A 191 -11.55 25.54 35.29
N LYS A 192 -11.85 24.50 36.08
CA LYS A 192 -13.25 24.13 36.38
C LYS A 192 -13.72 24.84 37.66
N PRO A 193 -14.76 25.70 37.61
CA PRO A 193 -15.29 26.40 38.78
C PRO A 193 -15.95 25.46 39.80
#